data_AF-A0A7L3AQ08-F1
#
_entry.id   AF-A0A7L3AQ08-F1
#
_cell.length_a   1.000
_cell.length_b   1.000
_cell.length_c   1.000
_cell.angle_alpha   90.00
_cell.angle_beta   90.00
_cell.angle_gamma   90.00
#
_symmetry.space_group_name_H-M   'P 1'
#
loop_
_entity.id
_entity.type
_entity.pdbx_description
1 polymer ?
#
loop_
_entity_poly.entity_id
_entity_poly.type
_entity_poly.pdbx_seq_one_letter_code
_entity_poly.pdbx_strand_id
1 'polypeptide(L)'
;RLISAGATKVYAILTHGIFSGPAISRINNASFEAVVVTNTIPQEEKMKHCPKIQFIDISMILAEAIRRTHNGESVSYLFSHVPL
;
A
#
# COMPACT_ATOMS: atom_id res chain seq x y z
N ARG A 1 -17.22 12.10 1.83
CA ARG A 1 -18.59 11.93 1.28
C ARG A 1 -19.08 10.49 1.29
N LEU A 2 -18.21 9.47 1.33
CA LEU A 2 -18.64 8.06 1.36
C LEU A 2 -19.51 7.72 2.58
N ILE A 3 -19.06 8.11 3.79
CA ILE A 3 -19.84 7.89 5.03
C ILE A 3 -21.20 8.61 4.99
N SER A 4 -21.24 9.88 4.59
CA SER A 4 -22.48 10.65 4.46
C SER A 4 -23.42 10.11 3.38
N ALA A 5 -22.92 9.30 2.45
CA ALA A 5 -23.69 8.62 1.41
C ALA A 5 -24.11 7.19 1.83
N GLY A 6 -23.90 6.79 3.08
CA GLY A 6 -24.35 5.51 3.62
C GLY A 6 -23.35 4.36 3.55
N ALA A 7 -22.06 4.62 3.27
CA ALA A 7 -21.04 3.57 3.30
C ALA A 7 -20.85 3.00 4.71
N THR A 8 -20.93 1.67 4.86
CA THR A 8 -20.76 0.98 6.16
C THR A 8 -19.34 1.14 6.72
N LYS A 9 -18.33 1.03 5.84
CA LYS A 9 -16.90 1.20 6.17
C LYS A 9 -16.19 1.84 4.99
N VAL A 10 -15.08 2.52 5.26
CA VAL A 10 -14.25 3.14 4.23
C VAL A 10 -12.82 2.69 4.41
N TYR A 11 -12.23 2.18 3.33
CA TYR A 11 -10.82 1.82 3.25
C TYR A 11 -10.13 2.72 2.22
N ALA A 12 -8.86 3.00 2.44
CA ALA A 12 -8.00 3.64 1.43
C ALA A 12 -6.89 2.67 1.06
N ILE A 13 -6.69 2.42 -0.23
CA ILE A 13 -5.63 1.56 -0.76
C ILE A 13 -4.79 2.38 -1.73
N LEU A 14 -3.49 2.48 -1.49
CA LEU A 14 -2.58 3.26 -2.32
C LEU A 14 -1.32 2.45 -2.63
N THR A 15 -0.75 2.58 -3.83
CA THR A 15 0.57 1.98 -4.08
C THR A 15 1.63 2.69 -3.23
N HIS A 16 1.67 4.02 -3.24
CA HIS A 16 2.76 4.80 -2.62
C HIS A 16 2.30 5.57 -1.38
N GLY A 17 2.75 5.14 -0.20
CA GLY A 17 2.47 5.79 1.09
C GLY A 17 3.41 6.96 1.42
N ILE A 18 3.37 8.07 0.68
CA ILE A 18 4.27 9.22 0.91
C ILE A 18 4.03 9.86 2.28
N PHE A 19 2.77 10.09 2.64
CA PHE A 19 2.30 10.57 3.95
C PHE A 19 3.14 11.72 4.57
N SER A 20 3.39 12.77 3.79
CA SER A 20 4.15 13.94 4.24
C SER A 20 3.30 14.93 5.05
N GLY A 21 4.00 15.78 5.83
CA GLY A 21 3.39 16.88 6.59
C GLY A 21 2.25 16.40 7.52
N PRO A 22 1.03 16.95 7.40
CA PRO A 22 -0.07 16.64 8.31
C PRO A 22 -0.77 15.30 8.03
N ALA A 23 -0.26 14.46 7.11
CA ALA A 23 -0.94 13.25 6.64
C ALA A 23 -1.31 12.29 7.78
N ILE A 24 -0.37 12.00 8.69
CA ILE A 24 -0.61 11.08 9.80
C ILE A 24 -1.75 11.53 10.70
N SER A 25 -1.75 12.82 11.09
CA SER A 25 -2.84 13.41 11.87
C SER A 25 -4.18 13.34 11.13
N ARG A 26 -4.19 13.65 9.83
CA ARG A 26 -5.39 13.57 9.00
C ARG A 26 -5.94 12.14 8.89
N ILE A 27 -5.07 11.13 8.75
CA ILE A 27 -5.50 9.73 8.67
C ILE A 27 -6.07 9.27 10.00
N ASN A 28 -5.42 9.59 11.11
CA ASN A 28 -5.93 9.26 12.45
C ASN A 28 -7.33 9.83 12.68
N ASN A 29 -7.56 11.09 12.29
CA ASN A 29 -8.83 11.78 12.44
C ASN A 29 -9.89 11.41 11.38
N ALA A 30 -9.49 10.77 10.28
CA ALA A 30 -10.42 10.35 9.23
C ALA A 30 -11.15 9.06 9.59
N SER A 31 -12.37 8.91 9.06
CA SER A 31 -13.23 7.71 9.22
C SER A 31 -12.79 6.54 8.34
N PHE A 32 -11.48 6.29 8.24
CA PHE A 32 -10.94 5.08 7.62
C PHE A 32 -10.96 3.93 8.62
N GLU A 33 -11.42 2.77 8.17
CA GLU A 33 -11.23 1.49 8.85
C GLU A 33 -9.75 1.09 8.80
N ALA A 34 -9.17 1.12 7.60
CA ALA A 34 -7.73 0.94 7.40
C ALA A 34 -7.24 1.73 6.18
N VAL A 35 -5.94 2.04 6.20
CA VAL A 35 -5.19 2.62 5.08
C VAL A 35 -4.10 1.62 4.72
N VAL A 36 -4.24 0.98 3.55
CA VAL A 36 -3.31 -0.04 3.08
C VAL A 36 -2.40 0.58 2.03
N VAL A 37 -1.08 0.42 2.20
CA VAL A 37 -0.07 0.87 1.24
C VAL A 37 0.87 -0.25 0.83
N THR A 38 1.78 -0.02 -0.13
CA THR A 38 2.93 -0.93 -0.29
C THR A 38 4.15 -0.40 0.48
N ASN A 39 5.15 -1.25 0.67
CA ASN A 39 6.47 -0.85 1.17
C ASN A 39 7.40 -0.24 0.09
N THR A 40 6.88 0.30 -1.01
CA THR A 40 7.67 1.10 -1.97
C THR A 40 8.36 2.31 -1.34
N ILE A 41 7.82 2.79 -0.20
CA ILE A 41 8.42 3.79 0.68
C ILE A 41 8.39 3.19 2.09
N PRO A 42 9.43 3.34 2.92
CA PRO A 42 9.42 2.87 4.31
C PRO A 42 8.22 3.42 5.11
N GLN A 43 7.56 2.55 5.89
CA GLN A 43 6.34 2.86 6.64
C GLN A 43 6.45 2.64 8.14
N GLU A 44 7.54 2.04 8.62
CA GLU A 44 7.72 1.56 9.99
C GLU A 44 7.47 2.66 11.02
N GLU A 45 8.09 3.83 10.84
CA GLU A 45 7.89 4.99 11.72
C GLU A 45 6.45 5.52 11.66
N LYS A 46 5.84 5.54 10.48
CA LYS A 46 4.48 6.05 10.30
C LYS A 46 3.44 5.15 10.96
N MET A 47 3.65 3.84 10.92
CA MET A 47 2.78 2.86 11.57
C MET A 47 2.82 2.97 13.09
N LYS A 48 3.98 3.31 13.68
CA LYS A 48 4.06 3.61 15.12
C LYS A 48 3.16 4.79 15.53
N HIS A 49 2.97 5.76 14.63
CA HIS A 49 2.15 6.95 14.87
C HIS A 49 0.71 6.86 14.31
N CYS A 50 0.39 5.79 13.57
CA CYS A 50 -0.90 5.62 12.92
C CYS A 50 -1.27 4.13 12.82
N PRO A 51 -2.02 3.58 13.78
CA PRO A 51 -2.37 2.16 13.81
C PRO A 51 -3.31 1.72 12.67
N LYS A 52 -3.90 2.69 11.95
CA LYS A 52 -4.73 2.43 10.76
C LYS A 52 -3.90 2.06 9.52
N ILE A 53 -2.59 2.36 9.52
CA ILE A 53 -1.71 2.07 8.38
C ILE A 53 -1.27 0.61 8.43
N GLN A 54 -1.46 -0.09 7.32
CA GLN A 54 -0.92 -1.42 7.06
C GLN A 54 -0.17 -1.38 5.73
N PHE A 55 0.81 -2.27 5.52
CA PHE A 55 1.45 -2.39 4.22
C PHE A 55 1.40 -3.80 3.64
N ILE A 56 1.39 -3.87 2.32
CA ILE A 56 1.61 -5.07 1.51
C ILE A 56 3.07 -5.06 1.08
N ASP A 57 3.80 -6.13 1.41
CA ASP A 57 5.17 -6.29 0.94
C ASP A 57 5.16 -6.59 -0.57
N ILE A 58 5.95 -5.83 -1.33
CA ILE A 58 6.14 -6.01 -2.77
C ILE A 58 7.54 -6.51 -3.12
N SER A 59 8.36 -6.87 -2.13
CA SER A 59 9.73 -7.38 -2.33
C SER A 59 9.76 -8.56 -3.31
N MET A 60 8.80 -9.49 -3.19
CA MET A 60 8.67 -10.64 -4.07
C MET A 60 8.39 -10.26 -5.53
N ILE A 61 7.55 -9.24 -5.76
CA ILE A 61 7.25 -8.75 -7.12
C ILE A 61 8.52 -8.12 -7.73
N LEU A 62 9.25 -7.32 -6.95
CA LEU A 62 10.50 -6.70 -7.40
C LEU A 62 11.58 -7.74 -7.68
N ALA A 63 11.76 -8.72 -6.78
CA ALA A 63 12.72 -9.79 -6.93
C ALA A 63 12.45 -10.65 -8.18
N GLU A 64 11.19 -11.02 -8.42
CA GLU A 64 10.80 -11.81 -9.58
C GLU A 64 10.93 -11.03 -10.89
N ALA A 65 10.66 -9.72 -10.87
CA ALA A 65 10.91 -8.85 -12.03
C ALA A 65 12.41 -8.78 -12.36
N ILE A 66 13.29 -8.66 -11.36
CA ILE A 66 14.75 -8.69 -11.54
C ILE A 66 15.18 -10.05 -12.12
N ARG A 67 14.70 -11.17 -11.53
CA ARG A 67 15.03 -12.53 -11.97
C ARG A 67 14.65 -12.75 -13.44
N ARG A 68 13.43 -12.37 -13.83
CA ARG A 68 12.94 -12.51 -15.21
C ARG A 68 13.70 -11.63 -16.19
N THR A 69 13.99 -10.39 -15.81
CA THR A 69 14.79 -9.47 -16.63
C THR A 69 16.19 -10.04 -16.87
N HIS A 70 16.82 -10.59 -15.83
CA HIS A 70 18.14 -11.23 -15.94
C HIS A 70 18.12 -12.46 -16.86
N ASN A 71 17.07 -13.28 -16.79
CA ASN A 71 16.96 -14.52 -17.55
C ASN A 71 16.33 -14.35 -18.96
N GLY A 72 15.93 -13.13 -19.35
CA GLY A 72 15.20 -12.90 -20.60
C GLY A 72 13.78 -13.49 -20.63
N GLU A 73 13.17 -13.68 -19.47
CA GLU A 73 11.80 -14.19 -19.30
C GLU A 73 10.77 -13.06 -19.32
N SER A 74 9.51 -13.39 -19.66
CA SER A 74 8.43 -12.40 -19.72
C SER A 74 8.08 -11.84 -18.34
N VAL A 75 8.32 -10.54 -18.12
CA VAL A 75 7.90 -9.79 -16.92
C VAL A 75 6.39 -9.55 -16.89
N SER A 76 5.74 -9.50 -18.06
CA SER A 76 4.30 -9.19 -18.18
C SER A 76 3.39 -10.17 -17.43
N TYR A 77 3.88 -11.38 -17.12
CA TYR A 77 3.19 -12.34 -16.26
C TYR A 77 2.82 -11.74 -14.89
N LEU A 78 3.69 -10.91 -14.32
CA LEU A 78 3.52 -10.31 -12.98
C LEU A 78 2.44 -9.22 -12.92
N PHE A 79 1.93 -8.75 -14.06
CA PHE A 79 0.88 -7.72 -14.07
C PHE A 79 -0.49 -8.25 -13.69
N SER A 80 -0.69 -9.57 -13.79
CA SER A 80 -1.95 -10.25 -13.46
C SER A 80 -1.79 -11.40 -12.46
N HIS A 81 -0.56 -11.79 -12.10
CA HIS A 81 -0.27 -12.90 -11.20
C HIS A 81 0.72 -12.47 -10.12
N VAL A 82 0.29 -12.52 -8.86
CA VAL A 82 1.17 -12.28 -7.72
C VAL A 82 2.08 -13.51 -7.54
N PRO A 83 3.41 -13.35 -7.52
CA PRO A 83 4.32 -14.46 -7.29
C PRO A 83 4.13 -15.04 -5.88
N LEU A 84 4.21 -16.37 -5.75
CA LEU A 84 4.16 -17.11 -4.49
C LEU A 84 5.41 -16.86 -3.64
#